data_AF-A0ABD7XGE5-F1
#
_entry.id   AF-A0ABD7XGE5-F1
#
_cell.length_a   1.000
_cell.length_b   1.000
_cell.length_c   1.000
_cell.angle_alpha   90.00
_cell.angle_beta   90.00
_cell.angle_gamma   90.00
#
_symmetry.space_group_name_H-M   'P 1'
#
loop_
_entity.id
_entity.type
_entity.pdbx_description
1 polymer ?
#
loop_
_entity_poly.entity_id
_entity_poly.type
_entity_poly.pdbx_seq_one_letter_code
_entity_poly.pdbx_strand_id
1 'polypeptide(L)'
;MYTFKKGDADYQVMLNENFSEIMNSLENGALVSKKTVIKAQDWDTVLDEGIYTVFGASGANRPYAGAVYGVLVVYADNTFVCQNYMYKGETYTRSRQGSPATWTNWTKIVSTEDILAENKVYRYLRTSLDLSDKVQAAKDAINATESKVDIFRVGNTVFFNMRINVKDYTKFGNDMPVIYDLPMGFRTLGDLISNTYFNNSLSVSQWAFAQSAAKNYMAIAEGSPQDIRFGSSHNGNTYVQGSWLTKDPFPKEGSLNGGTVSVLNRLPDGSLT
;
A
#
# COMPACT_ATOMS: atom_id res chain seq x y z
N MET A 1 -12.48 26.50 -46.34
CA MET A 1 -13.59 25.87 -47.07
C MET A 1 -14.65 26.96 -47.35
N TYR A 2 -14.86 27.37 -48.60
CA TYR A 2 -15.93 28.19 -49.22
C TYR A 2 -17.40 27.82 -48.84
N THR A 3 -18.33 28.78 -48.94
CA THR A 3 -19.77 28.62 -48.61
C THR A 3 -20.67 29.20 -49.70
N PHE A 4 -21.64 28.41 -50.17
CA PHE A 4 -22.47 28.72 -51.35
C PHE A 4 -23.63 29.70 -51.07
N LYS A 5 -23.87 30.66 -51.98
CA LYS A 5 -25.01 31.61 -51.99
C LYS A 5 -25.88 31.46 -53.25
N LYS A 6 -27.13 31.91 -53.15
CA LYS A 6 -28.08 31.89 -54.26
C LYS A 6 -27.63 32.84 -55.37
N GLY A 7 -27.28 32.28 -56.52
CA GLY A 7 -26.80 33.02 -57.70
C GLY A 7 -25.30 32.86 -57.98
N ASP A 8 -24.57 32.04 -57.20
CA ASP A 8 -23.16 31.78 -57.45
C ASP A 8 -22.96 31.10 -58.82
N ALA A 9 -22.21 31.78 -59.69
CA ALA A 9 -21.61 31.15 -60.85
C ALA A 9 -20.48 30.22 -60.38
N ASP A 10 -20.25 29.12 -61.09
CA ASP A 10 -19.15 28.18 -60.82
C ASP A 10 -19.16 27.54 -59.43
N TYR A 11 -20.35 27.29 -58.87
CA TYR A 11 -20.54 26.55 -57.61
C TYR A 11 -19.81 25.19 -57.55
N GLN A 12 -19.38 24.63 -58.67
CA GLN A 12 -18.58 23.41 -58.71
C GLN A 12 -17.10 23.65 -58.35
N VAL A 13 -16.50 24.76 -58.80
CA VAL A 13 -15.09 25.10 -58.54
C VAL A 13 -14.88 25.36 -57.05
N MET A 14 -15.79 26.15 -56.51
CA MET A 14 -15.87 26.49 -55.10
C MET A 14 -16.08 25.25 -54.18
N LEU A 15 -16.66 24.16 -54.69
CA LEU A 15 -16.83 22.89 -53.95
C LEU A 15 -15.56 22.04 -53.97
N ASN A 16 -14.76 22.20 -55.01
CA ASN A 16 -13.50 21.51 -55.15
C ASN A 16 -12.44 22.10 -54.22
N GLU A 17 -12.36 23.43 -54.12
CA GLU A 17 -11.46 24.11 -53.19
C GLU A 17 -11.80 23.79 -51.73
N ASN A 18 -13.10 23.64 -51.45
CA ASN A 18 -13.59 23.16 -50.17
C ASN A 18 -13.01 21.82 -49.78
N PHE A 19 -13.12 20.87 -50.70
CA PHE A 19 -12.55 19.56 -50.53
C PHE A 19 -11.02 19.62 -50.36
N SER A 20 -10.33 20.43 -51.15
CA SER A 20 -8.88 20.58 -51.07
C SER A 20 -8.40 21.10 -49.71
N GLU A 21 -9.16 21.99 -49.09
CA GLU A 21 -8.82 22.56 -47.80
C GLU A 21 -9.16 21.62 -46.63
N ILE A 22 -10.25 20.82 -46.72
CA ILE A 22 -10.50 19.71 -45.76
C ILE A 22 -9.31 18.77 -45.73
N MET A 23 -8.81 18.46 -46.91
CA MET A 23 -7.70 17.55 -47.11
C MET A 23 -6.39 18.07 -46.50
N ASN A 24 -6.13 19.37 -46.53
CA ASN A 24 -5.01 19.98 -45.80
C ASN A 24 -5.27 20.08 -44.30
N SER A 25 -6.53 20.16 -43.88
CA SER A 25 -6.90 20.33 -42.47
C SER A 25 -6.86 19.04 -41.62
N LEU A 26 -6.65 17.88 -42.24
CA LEU A 26 -6.27 16.64 -41.54
C LEU A 26 -4.74 16.60 -41.25
N GLU A 27 -4.05 17.72 -41.48
CA GLU A 27 -2.64 17.95 -41.13
C GLU A 27 -2.65 18.81 -39.83
N ASN A 28 -2.21 18.40 -38.63
CA ASN A 28 -1.10 17.57 -38.15
C ASN A 28 -1.40 16.08 -37.87
N GLY A 29 -2.31 15.48 -38.63
CA GLY A 29 -2.63 14.05 -38.52
C GLY A 29 -4.03 13.80 -38.02
N ALA A 30 -4.66 12.77 -38.59
CA ALA A 30 -5.94 12.26 -38.13
C ALA A 30 -5.71 11.09 -37.18
N LEU A 31 -6.21 11.20 -35.95
CA LEU A 31 -6.22 10.06 -35.04
C LEU A 31 -7.29 9.07 -35.45
N VAL A 32 -6.90 8.08 -36.25
CA VAL A 32 -7.82 7.12 -36.89
C VAL A 32 -7.79 5.75 -36.21
N SER A 33 -8.95 5.09 -36.17
CA SER A 33 -9.04 3.66 -35.87
C SER A 33 -8.30 2.85 -36.93
N LYS A 34 -7.20 2.22 -36.52
CA LYS A 34 -6.33 1.44 -37.39
C LYS A 34 -6.97 0.07 -37.61
N LYS A 35 -6.88 -0.41 -38.86
CA LYS A 35 -7.26 -1.79 -39.21
C LYS A 35 -6.32 -2.82 -38.58
N THR A 36 -5.10 -2.40 -38.23
CA THR A 36 -4.11 -3.25 -37.57
C THR A 36 -4.58 -3.63 -36.18
N VAL A 37 -4.72 -4.93 -35.96
CA VAL A 37 -4.93 -5.51 -34.63
C VAL A 37 -3.59 -5.91 -34.05
N ILE A 38 -3.27 -5.43 -32.85
CA ILE A 38 -2.05 -5.80 -32.13
C ILE A 38 -2.25 -7.20 -31.54
N LYS A 39 -1.41 -8.15 -31.96
CA LYS A 39 -1.44 -9.57 -31.58
C LYS A 39 -0.06 -10.13 -31.23
N ALA A 40 0.99 -9.77 -31.96
CA ALA A 40 2.33 -10.34 -31.77
C ALA A 40 3.46 -9.33 -31.99
N GLN A 41 3.12 -8.11 -32.37
CA GLN A 41 4.06 -7.02 -32.63
C GLN A 41 4.84 -6.67 -31.36
N ASP A 42 6.10 -6.33 -31.51
CA ASP A 42 6.85 -5.58 -30.50
C ASP A 42 6.28 -4.16 -30.42
N TRP A 43 5.84 -3.75 -29.23
CA TRP A 43 5.17 -2.46 -29.05
C TRP A 43 6.10 -1.27 -29.23
N ASP A 44 7.43 -1.47 -29.16
CA ASP A 44 8.40 -0.42 -29.48
C ASP A 44 8.39 -0.04 -30.96
N THR A 45 7.86 -0.93 -31.81
CA THR A 45 7.76 -0.71 -33.26
C THR A 45 6.43 -0.10 -33.68
N VAL A 46 5.46 0.05 -32.76
CA VAL A 46 4.14 0.66 -33.05
C VAL A 46 4.25 2.18 -32.89
N LEU A 47 4.83 2.81 -33.91
CA LEU A 47 5.17 4.24 -33.89
C LEU A 47 4.14 5.12 -34.60
N ASP A 48 3.33 4.55 -35.49
CA ASP A 48 2.36 5.34 -36.25
C ASP A 48 1.23 5.81 -35.35
N GLU A 49 0.82 7.07 -35.54
CA GLU A 49 -0.38 7.61 -34.92
C GLU A 49 -1.61 6.74 -35.25
N GLY A 50 -2.46 6.51 -34.25
CA GLY A 50 -3.72 5.81 -34.42
C GLY A 50 -4.27 5.13 -33.18
N ILE A 51 -5.48 4.60 -33.33
CA ILE A 51 -6.19 3.81 -32.32
C ILE A 51 -6.19 2.35 -32.77
N TYR A 52 -5.52 1.50 -32.02
CA TYR A 52 -5.33 0.08 -32.34
C TYR A 52 -6.14 -0.81 -31.42
N THR A 53 -6.85 -1.76 -32.00
CA THR A 53 -7.44 -2.87 -31.25
C THR A 53 -6.33 -3.81 -30.79
N VAL A 54 -6.30 -4.17 -29.51
CA VAL A 54 -5.38 -5.14 -28.94
C VAL A 54 -6.14 -6.42 -28.62
N PHE A 55 -5.70 -7.55 -29.16
CA PHE A 55 -6.43 -8.81 -29.05
C PHE A 55 -5.49 -9.99 -28.73
N GLY A 56 -5.39 -10.34 -27.45
CA GLY A 56 -4.55 -11.45 -26.99
C GLY A 56 -3.07 -11.23 -27.31
N ALA A 57 -2.58 -10.00 -27.18
CA ALA A 57 -1.27 -9.63 -27.68
C ALA A 57 -0.13 -10.30 -26.91
N SER A 58 0.75 -10.99 -27.65
CA SER A 58 1.85 -11.81 -27.13
C SER A 58 3.25 -11.18 -27.30
N GLY A 59 3.38 -10.09 -28.07
CA GLY A 59 4.65 -9.47 -28.42
C GLY A 59 5.39 -8.76 -27.27
N ALA A 60 6.63 -8.36 -27.55
CA ALA A 60 7.52 -7.70 -26.60
C ALA A 60 7.11 -6.25 -26.27
N ASN A 61 7.69 -5.70 -25.21
CA ASN A 61 7.53 -4.31 -24.76
C ASN A 61 6.10 -3.84 -24.49
N ARG A 62 5.20 -4.78 -24.21
CA ARG A 62 3.85 -4.56 -23.69
C ARG A 62 3.87 -4.18 -22.20
N PRO A 63 2.80 -3.55 -21.67
CA PRO A 63 2.78 -3.04 -20.29
C PRO A 63 2.90 -4.08 -19.17
N TYR A 64 2.54 -5.35 -19.43
CA TYR A 64 2.68 -6.44 -18.47
C TYR A 64 2.81 -7.81 -19.17
N ALA A 65 3.25 -8.83 -18.44
CA ALA A 65 3.34 -10.19 -18.95
C ALA A 65 1.97 -10.89 -18.98
N GLY A 66 1.64 -11.58 -20.09
CA GLY A 66 0.37 -12.28 -20.26
C GLY A 66 -0.34 -11.91 -21.57
N ALA A 67 -1.53 -12.47 -21.79
CA ALA A 67 -2.37 -12.11 -22.93
C ALA A 67 -3.04 -10.76 -22.67
N VAL A 68 -2.72 -9.78 -23.52
CA VAL A 68 -3.17 -8.38 -23.38
C VAL A 68 -4.34 -8.11 -24.33
N TYR A 69 -5.40 -7.47 -23.83
CA TYR A 69 -6.61 -7.15 -24.60
C TYR A 69 -6.99 -5.69 -24.39
N GLY A 70 -7.66 -5.02 -25.32
CA GLY A 70 -8.13 -3.65 -25.12
C GLY A 70 -7.77 -2.73 -26.27
N VAL A 71 -7.36 -1.50 -25.95
CA VAL A 71 -7.06 -0.47 -26.95
C VAL A 71 -5.69 0.15 -26.68
N LEU A 72 -4.88 0.29 -27.73
CA LEU A 72 -3.64 1.07 -27.72
C LEU A 72 -3.87 2.32 -28.56
N VAL A 73 -3.75 3.49 -27.95
CA VAL A 73 -3.77 4.79 -28.63
C VAL A 73 -2.32 5.27 -28.74
N VAL A 74 -1.89 5.56 -29.96
CA VAL A 74 -0.56 6.09 -30.26
C VAL A 74 -0.72 7.52 -30.74
N TYR A 75 -0.07 8.43 -30.04
CA TYR A 75 0.16 9.80 -30.49
C TYR A 75 1.61 9.88 -30.98
N ALA A 76 1.85 10.48 -32.13
CA ALA A 76 3.19 10.56 -32.68
C ALA A 76 3.40 11.87 -33.44
N ASP A 77 4.58 12.47 -33.26
CA ASP A 77 5.14 13.52 -34.11
C ASP A 77 6.60 13.17 -34.49
N ASN A 78 7.28 14.08 -35.18
CA ASN A 78 8.64 13.84 -35.69
C ASN A 78 9.69 13.54 -34.61
N THR A 79 9.44 13.88 -33.36
CA THR A 79 10.42 13.79 -32.26
C THR A 79 9.92 13.03 -31.05
N PHE A 80 8.62 12.74 -31.00
CA PHE A 80 7.93 12.20 -29.84
C PHE A 80 6.91 11.14 -30.24
N VAL A 81 6.85 10.05 -29.46
CA VAL A 81 5.75 9.07 -29.53
C VAL A 81 5.22 8.84 -28.13
N CYS A 82 3.91 8.87 -27.94
CA CYS A 82 3.23 8.48 -26.71
C CYS A 82 2.29 7.32 -26.98
N GLN A 83 2.36 6.31 -26.13
CA GLN A 83 1.48 5.16 -26.18
C GLN A 83 0.63 5.12 -24.91
N ASN A 84 -0.70 5.10 -25.08
CA ASN A 84 -1.67 4.91 -24.02
C ASN A 84 -2.41 3.60 -24.24
N TYR A 85 -2.30 2.68 -23.31
CA TYR A 85 -2.98 1.40 -23.35
C TYR A 85 -4.06 1.32 -22.28
N MET A 86 -5.26 0.87 -22.67
CA MET A 86 -6.43 0.84 -21.80
C MET A 86 -7.08 -0.54 -21.81
N TYR A 87 -7.37 -1.06 -20.62
CA TYR A 87 -8.08 -2.34 -20.42
C TYR A 87 -8.76 -2.41 -19.06
N LYS A 88 -10.04 -2.78 -19.04
CA LYS A 88 -10.83 -2.98 -17.80
C LYS A 88 -10.72 -1.84 -16.77
N GLY A 89 -10.66 -0.59 -17.25
CA GLY A 89 -10.53 0.59 -16.39
C GLY A 89 -9.09 0.95 -16.01
N GLU A 90 -8.11 0.07 -16.26
CA GLU A 90 -6.69 0.39 -16.11
C GLU A 90 -6.18 1.15 -17.33
N THR A 91 -5.31 2.13 -17.08
CA THR A 91 -4.62 2.88 -18.13
C THR A 91 -3.11 2.84 -17.88
N TYR A 92 -2.35 2.57 -18.93
CA TYR A 92 -0.90 2.55 -18.92
C TYR A 92 -0.38 3.54 -19.94
N THR A 93 0.66 4.30 -19.60
CA THR A 93 1.27 5.28 -20.49
C THR A 93 2.79 5.13 -20.55
N ARG A 94 3.36 5.42 -21.72
CA ARG A 94 4.81 5.59 -21.90
C ARG A 94 5.10 6.51 -23.08
N SER A 95 6.31 7.03 -23.15
CA SER A 95 6.75 7.89 -24.24
C SER A 95 8.13 7.52 -24.78
N ARG A 96 8.39 7.89 -26.04
CA ARG A 96 9.69 7.82 -26.69
C ARG A 96 10.11 9.20 -27.16
N GLN A 97 11.28 9.66 -26.74
CA GLN A 97 11.82 10.98 -27.12
C GLN A 97 13.34 11.07 -26.88
N GLY A 98 13.97 12.15 -27.35
CA GLY A 98 15.39 12.45 -27.13
C GLY A 98 16.30 12.15 -28.33
N SER A 99 17.61 12.35 -28.14
CA SER A 99 18.66 12.06 -29.14
C SER A 99 19.85 11.35 -28.46
N PRO A 100 19.99 10.02 -28.57
CA PRO A 100 19.11 9.10 -29.30
C PRO A 100 17.74 8.94 -28.62
N ALA A 101 16.69 8.68 -29.40
CA ALA A 101 15.34 8.53 -28.89
C ALA A 101 15.17 7.20 -28.13
N THR A 102 14.75 7.28 -26.87
CA THR A 102 14.60 6.14 -25.95
C THR A 102 13.19 6.05 -25.39
N TRP A 103 12.71 4.82 -25.15
CA TRP A 103 11.43 4.57 -24.48
C TRP A 103 11.58 4.74 -22.98
N THR A 104 10.58 5.36 -22.35
CA THR A 104 10.35 5.21 -20.91
C THR A 104 9.75 3.84 -20.61
N ASN A 105 9.87 3.40 -19.37
CA ASN A 105 9.06 2.29 -18.87
C ASN A 105 7.56 2.62 -18.96
N TRP A 106 6.73 1.58 -19.02
CA TRP A 106 5.29 1.72 -18.84
C TRP A 106 4.97 2.15 -17.42
N THR A 107 4.10 3.16 -17.30
CA THR A 107 3.56 3.62 -16.03
C THR A 107 2.07 3.33 -16.00
N LYS A 108 1.61 2.57 -15.00
CA LYS A 108 0.17 2.41 -14.72
C LYS A 108 -0.34 3.68 -14.04
N ILE A 109 -1.43 4.25 -14.55
CA ILE A 109 -2.17 5.31 -13.86
C ILE A 109 -3.00 4.63 -12.77
N VAL A 110 -2.69 4.93 -11.51
CA VAL A 110 -3.39 4.38 -10.35
C VAL A 110 -4.68 5.17 -10.08
N SER A 111 -5.79 4.45 -9.91
CA SER A 111 -7.03 5.01 -9.43
C SER A 111 -7.00 5.18 -7.90
N THR A 112 -7.95 5.94 -7.36
CA THR A 112 -8.16 5.97 -5.90
C THR A 112 -8.46 4.58 -5.35
N GLU A 113 -9.16 3.72 -6.10
CA GLU A 113 -9.44 2.33 -5.71
C GLU A 113 -8.15 1.48 -5.64
N ASP A 114 -7.20 1.66 -6.57
CA ASP A 114 -5.89 0.99 -6.52
C ASP A 114 -5.12 1.39 -5.26
N ILE A 115 -5.11 2.69 -4.92
CA ILE A 115 -4.45 3.20 -3.70
C ILE A 115 -5.13 2.63 -2.44
N LEU A 116 -6.45 2.58 -2.42
CA LEU A 116 -7.23 2.07 -1.29
C LEU A 116 -7.04 0.56 -1.09
N ALA A 117 -6.92 -0.21 -2.17
CA ALA A 117 -6.68 -1.66 -2.11
C ALA A 117 -5.35 -2.00 -1.42
N GLU A 118 -4.36 -1.11 -1.51
CA GLU A 118 -3.03 -1.27 -0.92
C GLU A 118 -2.89 -0.59 0.45
N ASN A 119 -3.72 0.42 0.76
CA ASN A 119 -3.62 1.20 1.99
C ASN A 119 -4.46 0.62 3.14
N LYS A 120 -4.12 -0.62 3.53
CA LYS A 120 -4.80 -1.34 4.62
C LYS A 120 -4.16 -1.09 5.97
N VAL A 121 -5.01 -1.01 7.00
CA VAL A 121 -4.60 -0.99 8.41
C VAL A 121 -5.10 -2.26 9.07
N TYR A 122 -4.17 -3.04 9.61
CA TYR A 122 -4.49 -4.27 10.33
C TYR A 122 -4.53 -3.96 11.82
N ARG A 123 -5.67 -4.14 12.46
CA ARG A 123 -5.83 -3.97 13.91
C ARG A 123 -5.98 -5.32 14.57
N TYR A 124 -5.10 -5.65 15.50
CA TYR A 124 -5.24 -6.79 16.41
C TYR A 124 -5.72 -6.30 17.77
N LEU A 125 -6.84 -6.83 18.24
CA LEU A 125 -7.41 -6.53 19.55
C LEU A 125 -7.52 -7.81 20.38
N ARG A 126 -7.04 -7.75 21.62
CA ARG A 126 -7.20 -8.80 22.62
C ARG A 126 -7.68 -8.19 23.94
N THR A 127 -8.77 -8.71 24.49
CA THR A 127 -9.48 -8.13 25.65
C THR A 127 -9.10 -8.72 27.01
N SER A 128 -8.29 -9.78 27.02
CA SER A 128 -7.69 -10.41 28.21
C SER A 128 -6.31 -10.97 27.85
N LEU A 129 -5.36 -11.05 28.78
CA LEU A 129 -4.12 -11.81 28.57
C LEU A 129 -4.34 -13.31 28.82
N ASP A 130 -3.49 -14.15 28.22
CA ASP A 130 -3.33 -15.54 28.62
C ASP A 130 -1.95 -15.68 29.25
N LEU A 131 -1.95 -16.06 30.53
CA LEU A 131 -0.75 -16.22 31.33
C LEU A 131 -0.49 -17.70 31.67
N SER A 132 -1.26 -18.64 31.11
CA SER A 132 -1.22 -20.05 31.51
C SER A 132 0.16 -20.69 31.37
N ASP A 133 0.91 -20.29 30.36
CA ASP A 133 2.28 -20.72 30.05
C ASP A 133 3.37 -19.79 30.63
N LYS A 134 2.99 -18.67 31.26
CA LYS A 134 3.94 -17.69 31.82
C LYS A 134 4.44 -18.10 33.21
N VAL A 135 5.52 -17.46 33.63
CA VAL A 135 6.13 -17.71 34.95
C VAL A 135 5.19 -17.28 36.09
N GLN A 136 5.37 -17.88 37.26
CA GLN A 136 4.49 -17.66 38.41
C GLN A 136 4.43 -16.18 38.84
N ALA A 137 5.56 -15.46 38.76
CA ALA A 137 5.62 -14.02 39.03
C ALA A 137 4.61 -13.23 38.19
N ALA A 138 4.49 -13.52 36.89
CA ALA A 138 3.51 -12.87 36.02
C ALA A 138 2.07 -13.24 36.39
N LYS A 139 1.81 -14.53 36.65
CA LYS A 139 0.49 -15.06 37.04
C LYS A 139 -0.03 -14.42 38.33
N ASP A 140 0.86 -14.22 39.30
CA ASP A 140 0.54 -13.66 40.61
C ASP A 140 0.49 -12.14 40.62
N ALA A 141 1.27 -11.46 39.76
CA ALA A 141 1.30 -10.00 39.72
C ALA A 141 0.20 -9.38 38.87
N ILE A 142 -0.27 -10.06 37.82
CA ILE A 142 -1.13 -9.47 36.78
C ILE A 142 -2.56 -9.98 36.89
N ASN A 143 -3.52 -9.07 36.72
CA ASN A 143 -4.90 -9.39 36.46
C ASN A 143 -5.11 -9.56 34.95
N ALA A 144 -5.06 -10.80 34.48
CA ALA A 144 -5.10 -11.13 33.05
C ALA A 144 -6.44 -10.71 32.40
N THR A 145 -7.57 -10.88 33.08
CA THR A 145 -8.90 -10.55 32.56
C THR A 145 -9.14 -9.05 32.44
N GLU A 146 -8.41 -8.23 33.22
CA GLU A 146 -8.44 -6.77 33.12
C GLU A 146 -7.28 -6.19 32.30
N SER A 147 -6.48 -7.02 31.65
CA SER A 147 -5.37 -6.58 30.79
C SER A 147 -5.75 -6.73 29.31
N LYS A 148 -5.30 -5.82 28.44
CA LYS A 148 -5.68 -5.81 27.02
C LYS A 148 -4.53 -5.38 26.12
N VAL A 149 -4.58 -5.81 24.87
CA VAL A 149 -3.59 -5.51 23.82
C VAL A 149 -4.32 -4.97 22.59
N ASP A 150 -3.84 -3.86 22.04
CA ASP A 150 -4.35 -3.23 20.82
C ASP A 150 -3.16 -2.83 19.93
N ILE A 151 -3.00 -3.54 18.81
CA ILE A 151 -1.87 -3.39 17.90
C ILE A 151 -2.38 -2.98 16.54
N PHE A 152 -1.78 -1.96 15.94
CA PHE A 152 -2.05 -1.54 14.58
C PHE A 152 -0.83 -1.82 13.70
N ARG A 153 -1.05 -2.26 12.47
CA ARG A 153 -0.01 -2.38 11.46
C ARG A 153 -0.41 -1.66 10.18
N VAL A 154 0.51 -0.83 9.68
CA VAL A 154 0.40 -0.12 8.40
C VAL A 154 1.68 -0.39 7.60
N GLY A 155 1.56 -1.09 6.48
CA GLY A 155 2.73 -1.61 5.76
C GLY A 155 3.61 -2.46 6.69
N ASN A 156 4.87 -2.07 6.85
CA ASN A 156 5.82 -2.73 7.76
C ASN A 156 5.93 -2.08 9.14
N THR A 157 5.17 -1.02 9.42
CA THR A 157 5.21 -0.35 10.73
C THR A 157 4.15 -0.93 11.64
N VAL A 158 4.54 -1.27 12.86
CA VAL A 158 3.67 -1.73 13.95
C VAL A 158 3.59 -0.63 15.01
N PHE A 159 2.38 -0.32 15.46
CA PHE A 159 2.07 0.52 16.61
C PHE A 159 1.44 -0.35 17.68
N PHE A 160 2.07 -0.40 18.84
CA PHE A 160 1.67 -1.28 19.93
C PHE A 160 1.12 -0.48 21.09
N ASN A 161 -0.02 -0.92 21.61
CA ASN A 161 -0.61 -0.43 22.84
C ASN A 161 -1.01 -1.62 23.71
N MET A 162 -0.71 -1.54 25.00
CA MET A 162 -1.17 -2.52 25.98
C MET A 162 -1.56 -1.80 27.26
N ARG A 163 -2.69 -2.21 27.85
CA ARG A 163 -3.04 -1.89 29.23
C ARG A 163 -2.81 -3.14 30.07
N ILE A 164 -1.99 -3.01 31.09
CA ILE A 164 -1.71 -4.07 32.06
C ILE A 164 -2.33 -3.66 33.38
N ASN A 165 -3.18 -4.50 33.95
CA ASN A 165 -3.69 -4.30 35.30
C ASN A 165 -2.83 -5.10 36.28
N VAL A 166 -2.05 -4.40 37.10
CA VAL A 166 -1.18 -5.00 38.11
C VAL A 166 -1.97 -5.13 39.41
N LYS A 167 -2.24 -6.37 39.85
CA LYS A 167 -2.96 -6.63 41.11
C LYS A 167 -2.02 -6.68 42.32
N ASP A 168 -0.79 -7.15 42.12
CA ASP A 168 0.22 -7.21 43.18
C ASP A 168 1.64 -7.06 42.59
N TYR A 169 2.14 -5.82 42.58
CA TYR A 169 3.46 -5.52 42.04
C TYR A 169 4.60 -6.19 42.82
N THR A 170 4.39 -6.56 44.09
CA THR A 170 5.45 -7.17 44.91
C THR A 170 5.84 -8.56 44.39
N LYS A 171 4.98 -9.18 43.59
CA LYS A 171 5.21 -10.49 42.97
C LYS A 171 6.18 -10.45 41.79
N PHE A 172 6.46 -9.27 41.23
CA PHE A 172 7.55 -9.12 40.26
C PHE A 172 8.93 -9.30 40.90
N GLY A 173 9.08 -8.97 42.20
CA GLY A 173 10.39 -8.96 42.85
C GLY A 173 11.36 -8.02 42.16
N ASN A 174 12.52 -8.53 41.75
CA ASN A 174 13.52 -7.80 40.95
C ASN A 174 13.49 -8.19 39.46
N ASP A 175 12.47 -8.93 39.02
CA ASP A 175 12.39 -9.49 37.68
C ASP A 175 11.46 -8.70 36.75
N MET A 176 11.71 -8.82 35.44
CA MET A 176 10.84 -8.36 34.38
C MET A 176 10.36 -9.58 33.58
N PRO A 177 9.32 -10.29 34.06
CA PRO A 177 8.87 -11.53 33.42
C PRO A 177 8.26 -11.27 32.04
N VAL A 178 8.28 -12.31 31.21
CA VAL A 178 7.50 -12.35 29.97
C VAL A 178 6.02 -12.43 30.32
N ILE A 179 5.22 -11.54 29.73
CA ILE A 179 3.78 -11.43 30.02
C ILE A 179 2.90 -11.62 28.79
N TYR A 180 3.47 -11.59 27.58
CA TYR A 180 2.73 -11.67 26.34
C TYR A 180 3.63 -12.03 25.16
N ASP A 181 3.22 -12.97 24.31
CA ASP A 181 3.94 -13.27 23.07
C ASP A 181 3.34 -12.48 21.90
N LEU A 182 4.19 -11.94 21.04
CA LEU A 182 3.72 -11.18 19.88
C LEU A 182 3.12 -12.11 18.82
N PRO A 183 1.87 -11.89 18.39
CA PRO A 183 1.24 -12.68 17.34
C PRO A 183 1.96 -12.46 16.00
N MET A 184 2.07 -13.54 15.21
CA MET A 184 2.62 -13.46 13.85
C MET A 184 1.79 -12.47 13.01
N GLY A 185 2.49 -11.58 12.31
CA GLY A 185 1.92 -10.41 11.65
C GLY A 185 2.30 -9.10 12.35
N PHE A 186 2.76 -9.16 13.61
CA PHE A 186 3.05 -7.99 14.43
C PHE A 186 4.40 -8.07 15.17
N ARG A 187 5.19 -9.12 14.92
CA ARG A 187 6.48 -9.34 15.61
C ARG A 187 7.53 -8.31 15.17
N THR A 188 8.53 -8.10 16.00
CA THR A 188 9.65 -7.21 15.69
C THR A 188 10.55 -7.80 14.60
N LEU A 189 11.49 -7.01 14.07
CA LEU A 189 12.46 -7.50 13.08
C LEU A 189 13.39 -8.61 13.60
N GLY A 190 13.57 -8.75 14.91
CA GLY A 190 14.28 -9.84 15.61
C GLY A 190 15.70 -10.18 15.18
N ASP A 191 15.85 -10.71 13.98
CA ASP A 191 17.04 -11.32 13.36
C ASP A 191 17.56 -10.54 12.13
N LEU A 192 16.83 -9.51 11.66
CA LEU A 192 17.13 -8.84 10.38
C LEU A 192 18.35 -7.91 10.43
N ILE A 193 18.75 -7.44 11.61
CA ILE A 193 19.92 -6.57 11.79
C ILE A 193 21.03 -7.42 12.38
N SER A 194 22.02 -7.74 11.54
CA SER A 194 23.19 -8.58 11.79
C SER A 194 23.65 -8.62 13.26
N ASN A 195 23.63 -9.82 13.84
CA ASN A 195 24.39 -10.25 15.02
C ASN A 195 24.27 -9.40 16.30
N THR A 196 23.33 -8.45 16.37
CA THR A 196 23.10 -7.59 17.53
C THR A 196 21.60 -7.51 17.79
N TYR A 197 21.14 -8.26 18.79
CA TYR A 197 19.74 -8.25 19.21
C TYR A 197 19.45 -6.93 19.92
N PHE A 198 18.67 -6.04 19.30
CA PHE A 198 18.14 -4.87 19.97
C PHE A 198 16.69 -5.14 20.39
N ASN A 199 16.45 -5.09 21.70
CA ASN A 199 15.10 -5.02 22.23
C ASN A 199 14.54 -3.62 22.03
N ASN A 200 13.27 -3.50 21.70
CA ASN A 200 12.62 -2.20 21.57
C ASN A 200 12.19 -1.75 22.97
N SER A 201 12.75 -0.66 23.47
CA SER A 201 12.26 -0.03 24.70
C SER A 201 10.85 0.50 24.47
N LEU A 202 9.96 0.23 25.42
CA LEU A 202 8.57 0.67 25.36
C LEU A 202 8.35 1.79 26.38
N SER A 203 7.55 2.77 26.00
CA SER A 203 7.11 3.82 26.91
C SER A 203 6.09 3.24 27.88
N VAL A 204 6.31 3.47 29.18
CA VAL A 204 5.42 3.00 30.25
C VAL A 204 4.91 4.20 31.04
N SER A 205 3.59 4.27 31.24
CA SER A 205 2.95 5.34 32.00
C SER A 205 1.85 4.80 32.91
N GLN A 206 1.64 5.48 34.03
CA GLN A 206 0.58 5.20 34.98
C GLN A 206 -0.01 6.51 35.51
N TRP A 207 -1.34 6.63 35.43
CA TRP A 207 -2.06 7.86 35.77
C TRP A 207 -1.91 8.25 37.26
N ALA A 208 -2.15 7.29 38.16
CA ALA A 208 -2.24 7.57 39.59
C ALA A 208 -0.91 7.97 40.26
N PHE A 209 0.23 7.70 39.62
CA PHE A 209 1.55 7.86 40.23
C PHE A 209 2.50 8.72 39.36
N ALA A 210 1.92 9.67 38.61
CA ALA A 210 2.66 10.54 37.69
C ALA A 210 3.70 11.46 38.38
N GLN A 211 3.70 11.61 39.70
CA GLN A 211 4.59 12.53 40.44
C GLN A 211 5.46 11.86 41.53
N SER A 212 5.45 10.53 41.67
CA SER A 212 6.29 9.87 42.68
C SER A 212 7.76 9.81 42.21
N ALA A 213 8.71 9.90 43.15
CA ALA A 213 10.15 9.77 42.88
C ALA A 213 10.59 8.30 42.67
N ALA A 214 9.69 7.33 42.86
CA ALA A 214 9.96 5.89 42.79
C ALA A 214 9.30 5.24 41.55
N LYS A 215 9.39 5.88 40.38
CA LYS A 215 8.85 5.35 39.12
C LYS A 215 9.76 4.25 38.56
N ASN A 216 9.64 3.05 39.11
CA ASN A 216 10.30 1.88 38.54
C ASN A 216 9.26 1.07 37.74
N TYR A 217 9.05 1.45 36.49
CA TYR A 217 8.30 0.66 35.52
C TYR A 217 9.16 0.50 34.27
N MET A 218 9.19 -0.71 33.73
CA MET A 218 9.95 -1.01 32.52
C MET A 218 9.15 -1.97 31.66
N ALA A 219 9.24 -1.76 30.35
CA ALA A 219 8.72 -2.69 29.37
C ALA A 219 9.62 -2.70 28.15
N ILE A 220 9.80 -3.88 27.58
CA ILE A 220 10.53 -4.08 26.34
C ILE A 220 9.79 -5.06 25.45
N ALA A 221 9.89 -4.87 24.13
CA ALA A 221 9.58 -5.91 23.16
C ALA A 221 10.88 -6.61 22.75
N GLU A 222 10.98 -7.90 23.05
CA GLU A 222 12.17 -8.69 22.76
C GLU A 222 12.25 -9.07 21.27
N GLY A 223 13.44 -8.94 20.69
CA GLY A 223 13.70 -9.38 19.30
C GLY A 223 13.74 -10.90 19.14
N SER A 224 14.09 -11.60 20.21
CA SER A 224 14.08 -13.06 20.31
C SER A 224 13.86 -13.38 21.80
N PRO A 225 12.72 -13.99 22.18
CA PRO A 225 11.88 -14.86 21.35
C PRO A 225 10.62 -14.20 20.72
N GLN A 226 10.55 -12.87 20.60
CA GLN A 226 9.39 -12.11 20.07
C GLN A 226 8.24 -11.96 21.08
N ASP A 227 8.55 -11.43 22.27
CA ASP A 227 7.61 -11.28 23.37
C ASP A 227 7.68 -9.88 24.03
N ILE A 228 6.79 -9.65 24.99
CA ILE A 228 6.77 -8.47 25.85
C ILE A 228 7.18 -8.87 27.25
N ARG A 229 8.20 -8.20 27.76
CA ARG A 229 8.56 -8.22 29.17
C ARG A 229 8.10 -6.95 29.86
N PHE A 230 7.66 -7.11 31.10
CA PHE A 230 7.11 -6.00 31.88
C PHE A 230 7.41 -6.16 33.37
N GLY A 231 7.67 -5.03 34.03
CA GLY A 231 7.75 -4.92 35.48
C GLY A 231 7.20 -3.58 35.95
N SER A 232 6.65 -3.56 37.16
CA SER A 232 6.08 -2.37 37.80
C SER A 232 6.36 -2.39 39.30
N SER A 233 6.40 -1.20 39.90
CA SER A 233 6.49 -0.97 41.35
C SER A 233 5.17 -0.49 41.96
N HIS A 234 4.08 -0.53 41.19
CA HIS A 234 2.77 -0.03 41.59
C HIS A 234 1.63 -0.92 41.06
N ASN A 235 0.57 -1.03 41.87
CA ASN A 235 -0.69 -1.68 41.50
C ASN A 235 -1.54 -0.78 40.59
N GLY A 236 -2.50 -1.38 39.90
CA GLY A 236 -3.48 -0.72 39.05
C GLY A 236 -3.11 -0.73 37.56
N ASN A 237 -3.84 0.07 36.79
CA ASN A 237 -3.68 0.15 35.35
C ASN A 237 -2.36 0.83 34.98
N THR A 238 -1.57 0.17 34.16
CA THR A 238 -0.33 0.65 33.55
C THR A 238 -0.47 0.58 32.03
N TYR A 239 0.00 1.60 31.33
CA TYR A 239 -0.13 1.73 29.87
C TYR A 239 1.25 1.62 29.24
N VAL A 240 1.40 0.68 28.32
CA VAL A 240 2.64 0.39 27.60
C VAL A 240 2.43 0.68 26.12
N GLN A 241 3.34 1.45 25.53
CA GLN A 241 3.27 1.85 24.13
C GLN A 241 4.62 1.77 23.44
N GLY A 242 4.60 1.50 22.15
CA GLY A 242 5.80 1.57 21.32
C GLY A 242 5.49 1.37 19.85
N SER A 243 6.52 1.45 19.03
CA SER A 243 6.43 1.19 17.60
C SER A 243 7.71 0.54 17.10
N TRP A 244 7.59 -0.35 16.13
CA TRP A 244 8.71 -1.03 15.50
C TRP A 244 8.39 -1.40 14.06
N LEU A 245 9.42 -1.84 13.33
CA LEU A 245 9.25 -2.45 12.02
C LEU A 245 9.02 -3.97 12.16
N THR A 246 8.23 -4.53 11.26
CA THR A 246 8.00 -5.96 11.12
C THR A 246 8.32 -6.43 9.72
N LYS A 247 8.79 -7.68 9.63
CA LYS A 247 8.97 -8.44 8.38
C LYS A 247 7.97 -9.59 8.25
N ASP A 248 7.06 -9.73 9.21
CA ASP A 248 6.07 -10.80 9.18
C ASP A 248 5.15 -10.64 7.95
N PRO A 249 4.63 -11.75 7.39
CA PRO A 249 3.53 -11.67 6.44
C PRO A 249 2.33 -10.94 7.07
N PHE A 250 1.50 -10.31 6.24
CA PHE A 250 0.28 -9.67 6.74
C PHE A 250 -0.65 -10.72 7.39
N PRO A 251 -1.25 -10.40 8.56
CA PRO A 251 -2.17 -11.30 9.22
C PRO A 251 -3.49 -11.42 8.44
N LYS A 252 -4.17 -12.56 8.58
CA LYS A 252 -5.53 -12.73 8.06
C LYS A 252 -6.54 -12.12 9.02
N GLU A 253 -7.65 -11.65 8.46
CA GLU A 253 -8.80 -11.21 9.25
C GLU A 253 -9.42 -12.38 10.05
N GLY A 254 -9.92 -12.08 11.25
CA GLY A 254 -10.53 -13.06 12.15
C GLY A 254 -9.68 -13.39 13.38
N SER A 255 -9.91 -14.56 13.97
CA SER A 255 -9.26 -14.95 15.23
C SER A 255 -7.77 -15.26 15.06
N LEU A 256 -6.93 -14.75 15.96
CA LEU A 256 -5.49 -14.98 16.00
C LEU A 256 -5.02 -15.00 17.46
N ASN A 257 -4.40 -16.09 17.92
CA ASN A 257 -3.81 -16.22 19.27
C ASN A 257 -4.68 -15.58 20.38
N GLY A 258 -5.95 -15.97 20.49
CA GLY A 258 -6.89 -15.47 21.51
C GLY A 258 -7.35 -14.01 21.37
N GLY A 259 -6.91 -13.29 20.34
CA GLY A 259 -7.43 -11.99 19.92
C GLY A 259 -8.11 -12.05 18.56
N THR A 260 -8.46 -10.88 18.02
CA THR A 260 -9.14 -10.72 16.73
C THR A 260 -8.41 -9.69 15.89
N VAL A 261 -8.17 -10.03 14.62
CA VAL A 261 -7.66 -9.13 13.59
C VAL A 261 -8.83 -8.58 12.78
N SER A 262 -8.92 -7.27 12.67
CA SER A 262 -9.80 -6.55 11.73
C SER A 262 -8.96 -5.85 10.68
N VAL A 263 -9.43 -5.84 9.43
CA VAL A 263 -8.75 -5.14 8.33
C VAL A 263 -9.56 -3.91 7.95
N LEU A 264 -8.97 -2.74 8.18
CA LEU A 264 -9.59 -1.45 7.91
C LEU A 264 -9.00 -0.87 6.63
N ASN A 265 -9.83 -0.18 5.85
CA ASN A 265 -9.36 0.60 4.71
C ASN A 265 -9.03 2.02 5.17
N ARG A 266 -7.85 2.54 4.82
CA ARG A 266 -7.50 3.93 5.07
C ARG A 266 -7.84 4.77 3.85
N LEU A 267 -8.84 5.63 4.01
CA LEU A 267 -9.31 6.54 2.97
C LEU A 267 -8.25 7.62 2.64
N PRO A 268 -8.33 8.27 1.46
CA PRO A 268 -7.36 9.31 1.07
C PRO A 268 -7.34 10.51 2.02
N ASP A 269 -8.45 10.78 2.73
CA ASP A 269 -8.55 11.83 3.75
C ASP A 269 -7.91 11.43 5.10
N GLY A 270 -7.41 10.20 5.21
CA GLY A 270 -6.77 9.65 6.40
C GLY A 270 -7.71 8.95 7.38
N SER A 271 -9.03 8.96 7.14
CA SER A 271 -10.01 8.24 7.96
C SER A 271 -9.95 6.71 7.74
N LEU A 272 -10.51 5.95 8.67
CA LEU A 272 -10.56 4.48 8.64
C LEU A 272 -12.00 4.00 8.51
N THR A 273 -12.23 3.02 7.63
CA THR A 273 -13.53 2.34 7.43
C THR A 273 -13.39 0.83 7.50
#